data_AF-A0A0Q9JWY0-F1
#
_entry.id   AF-A0A0Q9JWY0-F1
#
_cell.length_a   1.000
_cell.length_b   1.000
_cell.length_c   1.000
_cell.angle_alpha   90.00
_cell.angle_beta   90.00
_cell.angle_gamma   90.00
#
_symmetry.space_group_name_H-M   'P 1'
#
loop_
_entity.id
_entity.type
_entity.pdbx_description
1 polymer ?
#
loop_
_entity_poly.entity_id
_entity_poly.type
_entity_poly.pdbx_seq_one_letter_code
_entity_poly.pdbx_strand_id
1 'polypeptide(L)'
;MEILKNQLWVFKTDYSSFLFCRFILLDLISRFPLNQHEAIKLINSFWGHLKEFYEGDLIYHEVPEFWSSTMYWGNNSAWWKKGNERIKYNLPELKPLRLDKETKYELWEPQINYSTDYIDDYVFVDNEEIKELIDNRLMIGQYHKKWEVTAQNYREALQALYNFKGWGEYLEQG
;
A
#
# COMPACT_ATOMS: atom_id res chain seq x y z
N MET A 1 -22.78 7.52 -1.46
CA MET A 1 -21.32 7.50 -1.39
C MET A 1 -20.89 8.76 -0.64
N GLU A 2 -20.34 8.62 0.56
CA GLU A 2 -19.93 9.76 1.38
C GLU A 2 -18.53 10.23 0.94
N ILE A 3 -18.40 11.51 0.62
CA ILE A 3 -17.11 12.10 0.23
C ILE A 3 -16.31 12.35 1.50
N LEU A 4 -15.13 11.72 1.60
CA LEU A 4 -14.21 11.94 2.71
C LEU A 4 -13.38 13.20 2.44
N LYS A 5 -13.65 14.25 3.20
CA LYS A 5 -12.75 15.42 3.28
C LYS A 5 -11.62 15.12 4.28
N ASN A 6 -10.73 14.20 3.93
CA ASN A 6 -9.48 14.02 4.67
C ASN A 6 -8.42 14.99 4.09
N GLN A 7 -7.78 15.79 4.94
CA GLN A 7 -6.72 16.72 4.52
C GLN A 7 -5.43 16.01 4.08
N LEU A 8 -5.36 14.68 4.25
CA LEU A 8 -4.20 13.89 3.90
C LEU A 8 -3.96 13.81 2.39
N TRP A 9 -5.03 13.63 1.62
CA TRP A 9 -4.99 13.59 0.16
C TRP A 9 -5.31 14.98 -0.39
N VAL A 10 -4.51 15.47 -1.34
CA VAL A 10 -4.74 16.79 -1.97
C VAL A 10 -5.90 16.78 -2.99
N PHE A 11 -6.50 15.60 -3.19
CA PHE A 11 -7.62 15.32 -4.09
C PHE A 11 -8.78 14.67 -3.32
N LYS A 12 -10.00 14.81 -3.82
CA LYS A 12 -11.17 14.20 -3.16
C LYS A 12 -11.21 12.70 -3.39
N THR A 13 -11.62 11.96 -2.37
CA THR A 13 -11.85 10.52 -2.43
C THR A 13 -13.21 10.18 -1.83
N ASP A 14 -13.84 9.13 -2.37
CA ASP A 14 -14.85 8.38 -1.63
C ASP A 14 -14.16 7.40 -0.65
N TYR A 15 -14.95 6.59 0.06
CA TYR A 15 -14.41 5.62 1.01
C TYR A 15 -13.55 4.54 0.32
N SER A 16 -13.99 3.98 -0.81
CA SER A 16 -13.24 2.97 -1.57
C SER A 16 -11.89 3.49 -2.04
N SER A 17 -11.85 4.68 -2.63
CA SER A 17 -10.63 5.34 -3.11
C SER A 17 -9.72 5.75 -1.97
N PHE A 18 -10.30 6.12 -0.83
CA PHE A 18 -9.52 6.36 0.37
C PHE A 18 -8.79 5.09 0.84
N LEU A 19 -9.50 3.95 0.91
CA LEU A 19 -8.90 2.67 1.27
C LEU A 19 -7.83 2.26 0.24
N PHE A 20 -8.08 2.49 -1.04
CA PHE A 20 -7.14 2.18 -2.11
C PHE A 20 -5.83 2.99 -1.98
N CYS A 21 -5.94 4.31 -1.78
CA CYS A 21 -4.79 5.16 -1.47
C CYS A 21 -4.07 4.72 -0.20
N ARG A 22 -4.81 4.29 0.83
CA ARG A 22 -4.21 3.75 2.05
C ARG A 22 -3.43 2.47 1.77
N PHE A 23 -3.91 1.53 0.97
CA PHE A 23 -3.13 0.34 0.64
C PHE A 23 -1.87 0.65 -0.14
N ILE A 24 -1.90 1.62 -1.05
CA ILE A 24 -0.69 2.11 -1.71
C ILE A 24 0.29 2.69 -0.69
N LEU A 25 -0.20 3.48 0.27
CA LEU A 25 0.63 4.02 1.35
C LEU A 25 1.26 2.90 2.19
N LEU A 26 0.47 1.92 2.62
CA LEU A 26 0.95 0.78 3.42
C LEU A 26 1.99 -0.04 2.65
N ASP A 27 1.77 -0.28 1.37
CA ASP A 27 2.74 -0.98 0.53
C ASP A 27 4.03 -0.16 0.34
N LEU A 28 3.89 1.16 0.13
CA LEU A 28 5.02 2.07 -0.03
C LEU A 28 5.94 2.06 1.19
N ILE A 29 5.37 2.24 2.39
CA ILE A 29 6.16 2.27 3.63
C ILE A 29 6.69 0.89 3.98
N SER A 30 6.01 -0.20 3.60
CA SER A 30 6.45 -1.55 3.96
C SER A 30 7.55 -2.10 3.05
N ARG A 31 7.56 -1.74 1.75
CA ARG A 31 8.51 -2.26 0.75
C ARG A 31 9.68 -1.35 0.45
N PHE A 32 9.51 -0.04 0.58
CA PHE A 32 10.53 0.92 0.20
C PHE A 32 11.11 1.63 1.42
N PRO A 33 12.32 2.21 1.33
CA PRO A 33 12.93 2.97 2.41
C PRO A 33 12.29 4.37 2.52
N LEU A 34 10.95 4.41 2.69
CA LEU A 34 10.15 5.60 2.89
C LEU A 34 9.49 5.56 4.28
N ASN A 35 9.34 6.72 4.91
CA ASN A 35 8.40 6.91 6.01
C ASN A 35 7.01 7.33 5.50
N GLN A 36 6.01 7.37 6.38
CA GLN A 36 4.62 7.71 5.99
C GLN A 36 4.52 9.08 5.33
N HIS A 37 5.17 10.10 5.89
CA HIS A 37 5.15 11.45 5.33
C HIS A 37 5.69 11.52 3.90
N GLU A 38 6.80 10.84 3.63
CA GLU A 38 7.39 10.74 2.29
C GLU A 38 6.45 10.01 1.32
N ALA A 39 5.85 8.90 1.76
CA ALA A 39 4.91 8.14 0.95
C ALA A 39 3.61 8.93 0.66
N ILE A 40 3.07 9.67 1.63
CA ILE A 40 1.92 10.56 1.44
C ILE A 40 2.26 11.66 0.42
N LYS A 41 3.43 12.30 0.55
CA LYS A 41 3.90 13.29 -0.42
C LYS A 41 4.05 12.70 -1.82
N LEU A 42 4.53 11.47 -1.92
CA LEU A 42 4.70 10.78 -3.18
C LEU A 42 3.36 10.52 -3.87
N ILE A 43 2.37 9.99 -3.14
CA ILE A 43 0.99 9.79 -3.64
C ILE A 43 0.39 11.13 -4.08
N ASN A 44 0.48 12.16 -3.24
CA ASN A 44 -0.05 13.49 -3.53
C ASN A 44 0.64 14.16 -4.73
N SER A 45 1.94 13.94 -4.92
CA SER A 45 2.66 14.44 -6.09
C SER A 45 2.21 13.72 -7.36
N PHE A 46 2.04 12.40 -7.27
CA PHE A 46 1.68 11.57 -8.42
C PHE A 46 0.24 11.84 -8.90
N TRP A 47 -0.71 11.96 -7.96
CA TRP A 47 -2.13 12.10 -8.27
C TRP A 47 -2.74 13.46 -7.92
N GLY A 48 -1.96 14.44 -7.46
CA GLY A 48 -2.50 15.76 -7.10
C GLY A 48 -3.06 16.57 -8.27
N HIS A 49 -2.81 16.13 -9.50
CA HIS A 49 -3.45 16.68 -10.69
C HIS A 49 -4.89 16.18 -10.88
N LEU A 50 -5.26 15.05 -10.27
CA LEU A 50 -6.63 14.56 -10.21
C LEU A 50 -7.39 15.46 -9.24
N LYS A 51 -8.47 16.10 -9.68
CA LYS A 51 -9.31 16.88 -8.76
C LYS A 51 -10.06 15.96 -7.79
N GLU A 52 -10.47 14.81 -8.29
CA GLU A 52 -11.31 13.81 -7.64
C GLU A 52 -10.87 12.42 -8.11
N PHE A 53 -10.91 11.43 -7.22
CA PHE A 53 -10.60 10.02 -7.48
C PHE A 53 -11.68 9.15 -6.82
N TYR A 54 -12.45 8.42 -7.63
CA TYR A 54 -13.59 7.63 -7.18
C TYR A 54 -13.55 6.20 -7.70
N GLU A 55 -14.30 5.34 -7.03
CA GLU A 55 -14.51 3.96 -7.46
C GLU A 55 -15.00 3.90 -8.91
N GLY A 56 -14.37 3.03 -9.71
CA GLY A 56 -14.67 2.87 -11.14
C GLY A 56 -13.78 3.69 -12.08
N ASP A 57 -12.90 4.54 -11.56
CA ASP A 57 -11.86 5.20 -12.36
C ASP A 57 -10.87 4.16 -12.92
N LEU A 58 -10.26 4.45 -14.08
CA LEU A 58 -9.27 3.55 -14.73
C LEU A 58 -8.09 3.16 -13.83
N ILE A 59 -7.84 3.93 -12.77
CA ILE A 59 -6.82 3.66 -11.76
C ILE A 59 -7.05 2.30 -11.07
N TYR A 60 -8.30 1.88 -10.93
CA TYR A 60 -8.69 0.59 -10.34
C TYR A 60 -8.42 -0.62 -11.24
N HIS A 61 -7.98 -0.42 -12.49
CA HIS A 61 -7.57 -1.53 -13.35
C HIS A 61 -6.24 -2.16 -12.90
N GLU A 62 -5.50 -1.49 -12.03
CA GLU A 62 -4.24 -1.96 -11.47
C GLU A 62 -4.33 -2.07 -9.95
N VAL A 63 -3.53 -2.95 -9.37
CA VAL A 63 -3.50 -3.20 -7.92
C VAL A 63 -2.65 -2.17 -7.16
N PRO A 64 -2.84 -1.97 -5.84
CA PRO A 64 -2.02 -1.06 -5.05
C PRO A 64 -0.50 -1.25 -5.20
N GLU A 65 -0.04 -2.51 -5.31
CA GLU A 65 1.37 -2.88 -5.46
C GLU A 65 1.97 -2.40 -6.80
N PHE A 66 1.15 -2.33 -7.86
CA PHE A 66 1.55 -1.77 -9.15
C PHE A 66 1.78 -0.26 -9.01
N TRP A 67 0.85 0.44 -8.33
CA TRP A 67 0.92 1.88 -8.16
C TRP A 67 2.07 2.30 -7.24
N SER A 68 2.29 1.60 -6.12
CA SER A 68 3.42 1.87 -5.23
C SER A 68 4.77 1.75 -5.96
N SER A 69 4.95 0.70 -6.75
CA SER A 69 6.14 0.46 -7.57
C SER A 69 6.33 1.54 -8.64
N THR A 70 5.24 1.90 -9.32
CA THR A 70 5.21 2.96 -10.35
C THR A 70 5.53 4.33 -9.75
N MET A 71 5.03 4.63 -8.55
CA MET A 71 5.31 5.88 -7.85
C MET A 71 6.77 5.94 -7.38
N TYR A 72 7.30 4.87 -6.79
CA TYR A 72 8.64 4.86 -6.21
C TYR A 72 9.76 4.89 -7.27
N TRP A 73 9.66 4.02 -8.27
CA TRP A 73 10.67 3.90 -9.34
C TRP A 73 10.38 4.78 -10.55
N GLY A 74 9.13 5.19 -10.76
CA GLY A 74 8.69 5.99 -11.90
C GLY A 74 8.18 5.16 -13.06
N ASN A 75 7.21 5.69 -13.81
CA ASN A 75 6.53 5.00 -14.92
C ASN A 75 7.49 4.55 -16.04
N ASN A 76 8.56 5.30 -16.28
CA ASN A 76 9.54 5.01 -17.34
C ASN A 76 10.69 4.09 -16.90
N SER A 77 10.66 3.56 -15.68
CA SER A 77 11.73 2.71 -15.13
C SER A 77 11.66 1.24 -15.58
N ALA A 78 10.54 0.85 -16.21
CA ALA A 78 10.21 -0.52 -16.54
C ALA A 78 10.49 -1.46 -15.36
N TRP A 79 9.99 -1.09 -14.17
CA TRP A 79 10.32 -1.75 -12.90
C TRP A 79 9.88 -3.22 -12.85
N TRP A 80 8.92 -3.60 -13.67
CA TRP A 80 8.51 -5.00 -13.88
C TRP A 80 9.62 -5.88 -14.46
N LYS A 81 10.60 -5.29 -15.16
CA LYS A 81 11.77 -6.02 -15.68
C LYS A 81 12.80 -6.21 -14.58
N LYS A 82 13.16 -7.48 -14.32
CA LYS A 82 14.10 -7.89 -13.26
C LYS A 82 15.31 -8.65 -13.85
N GLY A 83 16.43 -8.65 -13.13
CA GLY A 83 17.62 -9.45 -13.43
C GLY A 83 18.12 -9.32 -14.88
N ASN A 84 18.28 -10.46 -15.56
CA ASN A 84 18.83 -10.54 -16.92
C ASN A 84 18.03 -9.73 -17.95
N GLU A 85 16.73 -9.51 -17.75
CA GLU A 85 15.96 -8.65 -18.65
C GLU A 85 16.44 -7.21 -18.60
N ARG A 86 16.75 -6.66 -17.41
CA ARG A 86 17.27 -5.30 -17.30
C ARG A 86 18.59 -5.15 -18.05
N ILE A 87 19.47 -6.16 -17.92
CA ILE A 87 20.74 -6.23 -18.65
C ILE A 87 20.48 -6.26 -20.16
N LYS A 88 19.58 -7.14 -20.63
CA LYS A 88 19.22 -7.29 -22.04
C LYS A 88 18.74 -5.97 -22.67
N TYR A 89 17.94 -5.20 -21.94
CA TYR A 89 17.38 -3.94 -22.41
C TYR A 89 18.22 -2.70 -22.04
N ASN A 90 19.43 -2.89 -21.49
CA ASN A 90 20.31 -1.81 -21.03
C ASN A 90 19.59 -0.80 -20.11
N LEU A 91 18.76 -1.31 -19.18
CA LEU A 91 18.00 -0.50 -18.25
C LEU A 91 18.85 -0.17 -17.02
N PRO A 92 18.71 1.05 -16.46
CA PRO A 92 19.44 1.44 -15.25
C PRO A 92 19.03 0.56 -14.05
N GLU A 93 19.87 0.51 -13.02
CA GLU A 93 19.49 -0.14 -11.76
C GLU A 93 18.31 0.60 -11.10
N LEU A 94 17.44 -0.15 -10.44
CA LEU A 94 16.32 0.43 -9.70
C LEU A 94 16.81 0.98 -8.36
N LYS A 95 16.10 1.98 -7.82
CA LYS A 95 16.30 2.41 -6.43
C LYS A 95 16.10 1.21 -5.48
N PRO A 96 16.83 1.15 -4.37
CA PRO A 96 16.79 -0.01 -3.49
C PRO A 96 15.44 -0.18 -2.80
N LEU A 97 15.08 -1.43 -2.52
CA LEU A 97 14.01 -1.76 -1.58
C LEU A 97 14.43 -1.46 -0.13
N ARG A 98 13.46 -1.46 0.78
CA ARG A 98 13.74 -1.46 2.23
C ARG A 98 14.62 -2.69 2.54
N LEU A 99 15.63 -2.49 3.39
CA LEU A 99 16.52 -3.58 3.78
C LEU A 99 15.75 -4.61 4.62
N ASP A 100 16.05 -5.88 4.36
CA ASP A 100 15.57 -7.00 5.17
C ASP A 100 15.99 -6.81 6.63
N LYS A 101 15.01 -6.84 7.52
CA LYS A 101 15.15 -6.73 8.97
C LYS A 101 13.99 -7.49 9.60
N GLU A 102 14.28 -8.27 10.62
CA GLU A 102 13.25 -8.88 11.44
C GLU A 102 12.34 -7.79 12.04
N THR A 103 11.09 -7.78 11.60
CA THR A 103 10.09 -6.79 11.94
C THR A 103 8.80 -7.50 12.37
N LYS A 104 8.12 -6.91 13.35
CA LYS A 104 6.82 -7.35 13.82
C LYS A 104 5.71 -6.63 13.05
N TYR A 105 4.93 -7.39 12.29
CA TYR A 105 3.79 -6.88 11.54
C TYR A 105 2.49 -7.21 12.28
N GLU A 106 1.53 -6.29 12.26
CA GLU A 106 0.22 -6.44 12.90
C GLU A 106 -0.91 -6.30 11.89
N LEU A 107 -1.88 -7.22 11.95
CA LEU A 107 -3.14 -7.13 11.26
C LEU A 107 -4.18 -6.48 12.18
N TRP A 108 -4.75 -5.38 11.70
CA TRP A 108 -5.83 -4.65 12.33
C TRP A 108 -7.05 -4.63 11.40
N GLU A 109 -8.22 -4.89 11.97
CA GLU A 109 -9.50 -4.89 11.25
C GLU A 109 -10.51 -4.01 11.96
N PRO A 110 -11.42 -3.34 11.23
CA PRO A 110 -12.47 -2.54 11.82
C PRO A 110 -13.46 -3.44 12.58
N GLN A 111 -14.08 -2.90 13.63
CA GLN A 111 -15.15 -3.58 14.35
C GLN A 111 -16.38 -3.82 13.45
N ILE A 112 -16.66 -2.87 12.57
CA ILE A 112 -17.69 -2.97 11.54
C ILE A 112 -16.96 -3.00 10.21
N ASN A 113 -17.01 -4.13 9.52
CA ASN A 113 -16.39 -4.26 8.21
C ASN A 113 -17.29 -3.60 7.16
N TYR A 114 -16.83 -2.49 6.60
CA TYR A 114 -17.45 -1.81 5.47
C TYR A 114 -16.84 -2.25 4.13
N SER A 115 -16.27 -3.47 4.06
CA SER A 115 -15.68 -4.02 2.84
C SER A 115 -16.57 -3.71 1.64
N THR A 116 -15.95 -3.18 0.59
CA THR A 116 -16.65 -2.98 -0.68
C THR A 116 -16.38 -4.18 -1.58
N ASP A 117 -17.03 -4.22 -2.75
CA ASP A 117 -16.83 -5.31 -3.71
C ASP A 117 -15.36 -5.41 -4.22
N TYR A 118 -14.53 -4.40 -3.94
CA TYR A 118 -13.17 -4.28 -4.51
C TYR A 118 -12.06 -4.19 -3.47
N ILE A 119 -12.36 -3.88 -2.20
CA ILE A 119 -11.33 -3.63 -1.20
C ILE A 119 -11.78 -4.06 0.20
N ASP A 120 -11.03 -4.99 0.80
CA ASP A 120 -11.22 -5.37 2.18
C ASP A 120 -10.66 -4.26 3.09
N ASP A 121 -11.47 -3.78 4.04
CA ASP A 121 -10.98 -2.82 5.02
C ASP A 121 -10.13 -3.54 6.09
N TYR A 122 -8.82 -3.56 5.89
CA TYR A 122 -7.84 -3.94 6.91
C TYR A 122 -6.59 -3.07 6.85
N VAL A 123 -5.76 -3.17 7.88
CA VAL A 123 -4.42 -2.60 7.94
C VAL A 123 -3.45 -3.70 8.33
N PHE A 124 -2.43 -3.93 7.50
CA PHE A 124 -1.35 -4.87 7.81
C PHE A 124 -0.01 -4.17 7.57
N VAL A 125 0.74 -3.94 8.65
CA VAL A 125 1.94 -3.09 8.61
C VAL A 125 2.84 -3.39 9.82
N ASP A 126 4.08 -2.91 9.76
CA ASP A 126 4.99 -2.83 10.91
C ASP A 126 4.30 -2.18 12.11
N ASN A 127 4.41 -2.79 13.29
CA ASN A 127 3.75 -2.32 14.50
C ASN A 127 4.18 -0.90 14.93
N GLU A 128 5.39 -0.48 14.55
CA GLU A 128 5.89 0.87 14.80
C GLU A 128 5.09 1.96 14.03
N GLU A 129 4.46 1.58 12.91
CA GLU A 129 3.72 2.50 12.02
C GLU A 129 2.29 2.76 12.51
N ILE A 130 1.71 1.88 13.33
CA ILE A 130 0.29 1.90 13.73
C ILE A 130 -0.11 3.23 14.38
N LYS A 131 0.75 3.75 15.28
CA LYS A 131 0.45 5.02 15.97
C LYS A 131 0.32 6.17 14.98
N GLU A 132 1.26 6.28 14.04
CA GLU A 132 1.24 7.36 13.05
C GLU A 132 0.06 7.21 12.07
N LEU A 133 -0.36 5.98 11.74
CA LEU A 133 -1.58 5.74 10.96
C LEU A 133 -2.84 6.26 11.68
N ILE A 134 -2.92 6.04 12.99
CA ILE A 134 -4.03 6.57 13.82
C ILE A 134 -3.97 8.11 13.85
N ASP A 135 -2.79 8.68 14.12
CA ASP A 135 -2.58 10.12 14.21
C ASP A 135 -2.93 10.82 12.87
N ASN A 136 -2.63 10.19 11.74
CA ASN A 136 -2.97 10.66 10.39
C ASN A 136 -4.40 10.31 9.95
N ARG A 137 -5.23 9.73 10.82
CA ARG A 137 -6.62 9.32 10.54
C ARG A 137 -6.73 8.38 9.33
N LEU A 138 -5.75 7.50 9.16
CA LEU A 138 -5.74 6.45 8.12
C LEU A 138 -6.57 5.23 8.52
N MET A 139 -6.93 5.11 9.80
CA MET A 139 -7.80 4.08 10.34
C MET A 139 -9.15 4.72 10.71
N ILE A 140 -10.12 4.64 9.80
CA ILE A 140 -11.44 5.30 9.98
C ILE A 140 -12.35 4.43 10.85
N GLY A 141 -12.59 4.86 12.09
CA GLY A 141 -13.45 4.15 13.04
C GLY A 141 -12.65 3.36 14.07
N GLN A 142 -13.28 2.32 14.63
CA GLN A 142 -12.66 1.49 15.66
C GLN A 142 -12.03 0.27 15.02
N TYR A 143 -10.71 0.15 15.13
CA TYR A 143 -9.95 -1.03 14.70
C TYR A 143 -9.44 -1.80 15.90
N HIS A 144 -9.35 -3.11 15.72
CA HIS A 144 -8.78 -4.01 16.71
C HIS A 144 -7.72 -4.87 16.06
N LYS A 145 -6.63 -5.07 16.79
CA LYS A 145 -5.62 -6.04 16.42
C LYS A 145 -6.22 -7.45 16.43
N LYS A 146 -6.04 -8.16 15.32
CA LYS A 146 -6.54 -9.52 15.11
C LYS A 146 -5.43 -10.55 15.15
N TRP A 147 -4.29 -10.18 14.62
CA TRP A 147 -3.20 -11.11 14.39
C TRP A 147 -1.87 -10.35 14.26
N GLU A 148 -0.76 -11.06 14.44
CA GLU A 148 0.58 -10.53 14.29
C GLU A 148 1.54 -11.62 13.78
N VAL A 149 2.63 -11.20 13.15
CA VAL A 149 3.70 -12.08 12.71
C VAL A 149 5.03 -11.35 12.75
N THR A 150 6.10 -12.07 13.09
CA THR A 150 7.47 -11.59 12.90
C THR A 150 8.03 -12.19 11.62
N ALA A 151 8.59 -11.36 10.74
CA ALA A 151 9.12 -11.77 9.45
C ALA A 151 10.36 -10.95 9.06
N GLN A 152 11.19 -11.47 8.16
CA GLN A 152 12.43 -10.81 7.73
C GLN A 152 12.18 -9.61 6.81
N ASN A 153 11.04 -9.60 6.12
CA ASN A 153 10.57 -8.48 5.30
C ASN A 153 9.05 -8.56 5.07
N TYR A 154 8.51 -7.53 4.43
CA TYR A 154 7.07 -7.43 4.19
C TYR A 154 6.54 -8.53 3.25
N ARG A 155 7.35 -9.04 2.31
CA ARG A 155 6.91 -10.12 1.42
C ARG A 155 6.66 -11.40 2.21
N GLU A 156 7.57 -11.77 3.11
CA GLU A 156 7.38 -12.92 4.00
C GLU A 156 6.18 -12.71 4.94
N ALA A 157 6.00 -11.49 5.46
CA ALA A 157 4.86 -11.13 6.28
C ALA A 157 3.53 -11.29 5.52
N LEU A 158 3.46 -10.85 4.27
CA LEU A 158 2.29 -11.00 3.39
C LEU A 158 1.99 -12.47 3.10
N GLN A 159 3.02 -13.28 2.83
CA GLN A 159 2.82 -14.71 2.64
C GLN A 159 2.23 -15.37 3.89
N ALA A 160 2.70 -14.97 5.08
CA ALA A 160 2.13 -15.44 6.34
C ALA A 160 0.68 -14.97 6.55
N LEU A 161 0.37 -13.71 6.20
CA LEU A 161 -0.99 -13.17 6.22
C LEU A 161 -1.92 -13.96 5.30
N TYR A 162 -1.52 -14.21 4.05
CA TYR A 162 -2.31 -14.97 3.07
C TYR A 162 -2.63 -16.38 3.57
N ASN A 163 -1.64 -17.04 4.18
CA ASN A 163 -1.83 -18.34 4.82
C ASN A 163 -2.82 -18.26 5.99
N PHE A 164 -2.69 -17.25 6.85
CA PHE A 164 -3.60 -17.02 7.97
C PHE A 164 -5.05 -16.76 7.50
N LYS A 165 -5.21 -16.01 6.41
CA LYS A 165 -6.51 -15.67 5.81
C LYS A 165 -7.13 -16.81 4.99
N GLY A 166 -6.36 -17.83 4.64
CA GLY A 166 -6.80 -18.88 3.72
C GLY A 166 -6.95 -18.39 2.28
N TRP A 167 -6.25 -17.32 1.90
CA TRP A 167 -6.26 -16.75 0.54
C TRP A 167 -5.36 -17.50 -0.45
N GLY A 168 -4.54 -18.43 0.05
CA GLY A 168 -3.61 -19.22 -0.77
C GLY A 168 -2.19 -18.63 -0.76
N GLU A 169 -1.49 -18.76 -1.88
CA GLU A 169 -0.13 -18.24 -2.03
C GLU A 169 -0.15 -16.76 -2.40
N TYR A 170 0.72 -15.96 -1.76
CA TYR A 170 0.92 -14.58 -2.16
C TYR A 170 1.79 -14.55 -3.42
N LEU A 171 1.25 -13.99 -4.50
CA LEU A 171 1.96 -13.80 -5.75
C LEU A 171 2.17 -12.31 -5.98
N GLU A 172 3.40 -11.84 -5.82
CA GLU A 172 3.75 -10.48 -6.19
C GLU A 172 3.64 -10.33 -7.71
N GLN A 173 2.71 -9.50 -8.17
CA GLN A 173 2.56 -9.21 -9.59
C GLN A 173 3.83 -8.51 -10.09
N GLY A 174 4.45 -9.13 -11.10
CA GLY A 174 5.73 -8.75 -11.67
C GLY A 174 5.55 -7.91 -12.92
#